data_AF-A0A0R1JX15-F1
#
_entry.id   AF-A0A0R1JX15-F1
#
_cell.length_a   1.000
_cell.length_b   1.000
_cell.length_c   1.000
_cell.angle_alpha   90.00
_cell.angle_beta   90.00
_cell.angle_gamma   90.00
#
_symmetry.space_group_name_H-M   'P 1'
#
loop_
_entity.id
_entity.type
_entity.pdbx_description
1 polymer ?
#
loop_
_entity_poly.entity_id
_entity_poly.type
_entity_poly.pdbx_seq_one_letter_code
_entity_poly.pdbx_strand_id
1 'polypeptide(L)'
;MRRTKKLLLGTATGLAVLATLGSGTLLTMHAANNVSSVTQTAAPTTATADGTKLTATKASGTKQNYRVTYHDQTGDSQATFKQQTLGNAQTAKDEVDYVGKQTTGAPVKLTKQTKAVAQGVMGHTYVHWNTGKWSVTAVTDNADQAGTPEQFAKQVNRQLKRANLPSQAKRGAVTVYSGDEAEQANTVQWQSGKHLYTVSGQSAATTVKLAQNSQD
;
A
#
# COMPACT_ATOMS: atom_id res chain seq x y z
N MET A 1 2.58 59.01 -47.24
CA MET A 1 3.32 57.87 -47.83
C MET A 1 2.76 56.57 -47.29
N ARG A 2 2.44 55.62 -48.20
CA ARG A 2 1.96 54.27 -47.93
C ARG A 2 3.02 53.42 -47.21
N ARG A 3 2.60 52.54 -46.31
CA ARG A 3 2.84 51.07 -46.43
C ARG A 3 1.96 50.29 -45.47
N THR A 4 1.15 49.42 -46.08
CA THR A 4 0.28 48.39 -45.52
C THR A 4 1.04 47.09 -45.24
N LYS A 5 0.36 46.17 -44.50
CA LYS A 5 0.53 44.70 -44.37
C LYS A 5 1.21 44.27 -43.06
N LYS A 6 0.71 43.32 -42.26
CA LYS A 6 -0.38 42.34 -42.41
C LYS A 6 -0.73 41.75 -41.03
N LEU A 7 -2.00 41.38 -40.85
CA LEU A 7 -2.51 40.51 -39.79
C LEU A 7 -1.83 39.13 -39.80
N LEU A 8 -1.63 38.56 -38.62
CA LEU A 8 -1.79 37.12 -38.38
C LEU A 8 -2.74 36.94 -37.20
N LEU A 9 -3.99 36.56 -37.53
CA LEU A 9 -4.93 35.95 -36.61
C LEU A 9 -4.44 34.53 -36.27
N GLY A 10 -4.50 34.17 -35.00
CA GLY A 10 -4.35 32.81 -34.51
C GLY A 10 -5.24 32.59 -33.28
N THR A 11 -6.54 32.42 -33.56
CA THR A 11 -7.58 31.76 -32.73
C THR A 11 -7.66 32.07 -31.24
N ALA A 12 -8.62 32.93 -30.90
CA ALA A 12 -9.26 32.99 -29.60
C ALA A 12 -10.31 31.88 -29.46
N THR A 13 -10.33 31.22 -28.30
CA THR A 13 -11.51 30.78 -27.52
C THR A 13 -10.96 30.19 -26.21
N GLY A 14 -10.93 30.86 -25.05
CA GLY A 14 -11.73 31.98 -24.60
C GLY A 14 -13.07 31.48 -24.07
N LEU A 15 -13.14 31.12 -22.78
CA LEU A 15 -14.34 31.15 -21.95
C LEU A 15 -13.92 31.27 -20.48
N ALA A 16 -13.29 32.39 -20.14
CA ALA A 16 -13.34 32.90 -18.77
C ALA A 16 -14.66 33.65 -18.63
N VAL A 17 -15.65 33.00 -18.01
CA VAL A 17 -16.94 33.61 -17.71
C VAL A 17 -16.74 34.62 -16.58
N LEU A 18 -16.56 35.89 -16.93
CA LEU A 18 -16.73 37.03 -16.05
C LEU A 18 -18.23 37.32 -15.93
N ALA A 19 -18.87 36.78 -14.90
CA ALA A 19 -20.23 37.17 -14.52
C ALA A 19 -20.17 38.49 -13.74
N THR A 20 -20.83 39.52 -14.26
CA THR A 20 -21.01 40.82 -13.62
C THR A 20 -22.28 40.84 -12.77
N LEU A 21 -22.11 41.29 -11.52
CA LEU A 21 -23.05 42.00 -10.64
C LEU A 21 -24.49 41.46 -10.47
N GLY A 22 -24.72 40.82 -9.33
CA GLY A 22 -26.02 40.70 -8.66
C GLY A 22 -25.77 40.18 -7.24
N SER A 23 -26.33 40.83 -6.23
CA SER A 23 -26.17 40.53 -4.79
C SER A 23 -26.39 39.04 -4.49
N GLY A 24 -25.30 38.27 -4.49
CA GLY A 24 -25.35 36.82 -4.36
C GLY A 24 -24.11 36.38 -3.60
N THR A 25 -24.35 35.71 -2.47
CA THR A 25 -23.37 34.98 -1.68
C THR A 25 -22.21 34.47 -2.53
N LEU A 26 -20.99 34.94 -2.24
CA LEU A 26 -19.75 34.36 -2.73
C LEU A 26 -19.78 32.86 -2.42
N LEU A 27 -20.09 32.04 -3.42
CA LEU A 27 -19.92 30.59 -3.34
C LEU A 27 -18.42 30.34 -3.27
N THR A 28 -17.89 30.26 -2.04
CA THR A 28 -16.53 29.76 -1.81
C THR A 28 -16.53 28.30 -2.24
N MET A 29 -16.04 28.02 -3.44
CA MET A 29 -15.86 26.66 -3.93
C MET A 29 -14.67 26.04 -3.19
N HIS A 30 -14.94 25.39 -2.05
CA HIS A 30 -13.95 24.52 -1.43
C HIS A 30 -13.62 23.38 -2.41
N ALA A 31 -12.35 23.22 -2.77
CA ALA A 31 -11.94 22.09 -3.59
C ALA A 31 -12.41 20.79 -2.94
N ALA A 32 -13.00 19.88 -3.72
CA ALA A 32 -13.41 18.56 -3.26
C ALA A 32 -12.18 17.80 -2.74
N ASN A 33 -12.05 17.76 -1.42
CA ASN A 33 -11.00 17.06 -0.70
C ASN A 33 -11.41 15.65 -0.28
N ASN A 34 -12.69 15.30 -0.44
CA ASN A 34 -13.21 13.97 -0.16
C ASN A 34 -12.77 12.94 -1.22
N VAL A 35 -12.64 11.70 -0.77
CA VAL A 35 -12.46 10.52 -1.62
C VAL A 35 -13.76 9.73 -1.57
N SER A 36 -14.40 9.56 -2.72
CA SER A 36 -15.64 8.79 -2.90
C SER A 36 -15.50 7.65 -3.90
N SER A 37 -14.41 7.61 -4.67
CA SER A 37 -14.10 6.54 -5.61
C SER A 37 -12.67 6.03 -5.44
N VAL A 38 -12.48 4.73 -5.67
CA VAL A 38 -11.17 4.06 -5.66
C VAL A 38 -10.22 4.68 -6.69
N THR A 39 -10.74 5.14 -7.83
CA THR A 39 -9.95 5.78 -8.89
C THR A 39 -9.30 7.10 -8.49
N GLN A 40 -9.70 7.68 -7.35
CA GLN A 40 -9.09 8.88 -6.78
C GLN A 40 -7.92 8.55 -5.84
N THR A 41 -7.56 7.27 -5.71
CA THR A 41 -6.58 6.76 -4.74
C THR A 41 -5.45 6.01 -5.45
N ALA A 42 -4.35 5.78 -4.72
CA ALA A 42 -3.28 4.86 -5.11
C ALA A 42 -3.69 3.38 -5.08
N ALA A 43 -4.85 3.05 -4.51
CA ALA A 43 -5.24 1.68 -4.28
C ALA A 43 -5.71 1.02 -5.60
N PRO A 44 -5.31 -0.22 -5.88
CA PRO A 44 -5.78 -0.93 -7.07
C PRO A 44 -7.28 -1.21 -6.99
N THR A 45 -7.96 -1.31 -8.13
CA THR A 45 -9.38 -1.70 -8.15
C THR A 45 -9.61 -3.19 -7.90
N THR A 46 -8.61 -4.02 -8.21
CA THR A 46 -8.65 -5.47 -8.00
C THR A 46 -7.27 -6.05 -7.69
N ALA A 47 -7.24 -7.19 -7.03
CA ALA A 47 -6.04 -8.02 -6.88
C ALA A 47 -6.43 -9.49 -6.86
N THR A 48 -5.68 -10.32 -7.58
CA THR A 48 -5.88 -11.78 -7.59
C THR A 48 -4.59 -12.47 -7.17
N ALA A 49 -4.68 -13.30 -6.14
CA ALA A 49 -3.60 -14.15 -5.66
C ALA A 49 -4.17 -15.49 -5.21
N ASP A 50 -3.46 -16.58 -5.52
CA ASP A 50 -3.83 -17.96 -5.14
C ASP A 50 -5.30 -18.34 -5.46
N GLY A 51 -5.80 -17.86 -6.60
CA GLY A 51 -7.17 -18.10 -7.06
C GLY A 51 -8.23 -17.15 -6.47
N THR A 52 -7.93 -16.49 -5.35
CA THR A 52 -8.82 -15.52 -4.71
C THR A 52 -8.72 -14.16 -5.37
N LYS A 53 -9.85 -13.65 -5.88
CA LYS A 53 -9.97 -12.29 -6.42
C LYS A 53 -10.62 -11.37 -5.41
N LEU A 54 -9.92 -10.29 -5.08
CA LEU A 54 -10.43 -9.17 -4.31
C LEU A 54 -10.82 -8.01 -5.22
N THR A 55 -11.94 -7.37 -4.91
CA THR A 55 -12.47 -6.19 -5.62
C THR A 55 -12.68 -5.05 -4.63
N ALA A 56 -12.21 -3.86 -4.99
CA ALA A 56 -12.46 -2.66 -4.21
C ALA A 56 -13.92 -2.23 -4.34
N THR A 57 -14.66 -2.19 -3.23
CA THR A 57 -16.11 -1.87 -3.26
C THR A 57 -16.43 -0.51 -2.65
N LYS A 58 -15.57 -0.01 -1.76
CA LYS A 58 -15.80 1.24 -1.04
C LYS A 58 -14.50 2.00 -0.86
N ALA A 59 -14.50 3.27 -1.24
CA ALA A 59 -13.48 4.25 -0.89
C ALA A 59 -14.11 5.34 -0.02
N SER A 60 -13.38 5.83 0.98
CA SER A 60 -13.88 6.83 1.92
C SER A 60 -12.74 7.65 2.51
N GLY A 61 -13.07 8.85 3.00
CA GLY A 61 -12.12 9.75 3.65
C GLY A 61 -11.80 10.97 2.78
N THR A 62 -10.54 11.38 2.81
CA THR A 62 -10.02 12.56 2.13
C THR A 62 -8.78 12.22 1.31
N LYS A 63 -8.39 13.10 0.39
CA LYS A 63 -7.15 12.96 -0.38
C LYS A 63 -5.90 12.83 0.49
N GLN A 64 -5.94 13.35 1.72
CA GLN A 64 -4.86 13.22 2.68
C GLN A 64 -4.93 11.88 3.41
N ASN A 65 -6.13 11.47 3.84
CA ASN A 65 -6.36 10.30 4.68
C ASN A 65 -7.57 9.52 4.16
N TYR A 66 -7.35 8.36 3.54
CA TYR A 66 -8.43 7.55 2.98
C TYR A 66 -8.29 6.07 3.31
N ARG A 67 -9.40 5.37 3.16
CA ARG A 67 -9.49 3.91 3.24
C ARG A 67 -10.26 3.36 2.04
N VAL A 68 -9.71 2.31 1.44
CA VAL A 68 -10.38 1.45 0.47
C VAL A 68 -10.60 0.08 1.09
N THR A 69 -11.81 -0.47 0.96
CA THR A 69 -12.18 -1.80 1.46
C THR A 69 -12.37 -2.76 0.31
N TYR A 70 -11.82 -3.96 0.45
CA TYR A 70 -11.82 -5.01 -0.55
C TYR A 70 -12.64 -6.20 -0.08
N HIS A 71 -13.45 -6.73 -0.98
CA HIS A 71 -14.24 -7.92 -0.74
C HIS A 71 -13.87 -8.99 -1.76
N ASP A 72 -14.02 -10.24 -1.37
CA ASP A 72 -13.93 -11.38 -2.29
C ASP A 72 -15.20 -11.53 -3.14
N GLN A 73 -15.36 -12.69 -3.75
CA GLN A 73 -16.51 -13.02 -4.59
C GLN A 73 -17.75 -13.42 -3.78
N THR A 74 -17.61 -13.79 -2.50
CA THR A 74 -18.74 -14.07 -1.60
C THR A 74 -19.30 -12.79 -1.00
N GLY A 75 -18.54 -11.70 -1.06
CA GLY A 75 -18.92 -10.40 -0.54
C GLY A 75 -18.40 -10.13 0.86
N ASP A 76 -17.49 -10.97 1.37
CA ASP A 76 -16.88 -10.81 2.68
C ASP A 76 -15.71 -9.83 2.61
N SER A 77 -15.55 -9.00 3.64
CA SER A 77 -14.47 -8.02 3.69
C SER A 77 -13.15 -8.72 4.02
N GLN A 78 -12.26 -8.80 3.03
CA GLN A 78 -11.00 -9.55 3.12
C GLN A 78 -9.78 -8.69 3.38
N ALA A 79 -9.81 -7.42 2.95
CA ALA A 79 -8.66 -6.53 3.08
C ALA A 79 -9.04 -5.04 3.08
N THR A 80 -8.12 -4.22 3.56
CA THR A 80 -8.20 -2.77 3.49
C THR A 80 -6.89 -2.17 3.02
N PHE A 81 -6.97 -1.09 2.24
CA PHE A 81 -5.85 -0.23 1.88
C PHE A 81 -6.09 1.12 2.53
N LYS A 82 -5.09 1.66 3.21
CA LYS A 82 -5.13 2.98 3.84
C LYS A 82 -3.98 3.83 3.34
N GLN A 83 -4.25 5.12 3.21
CA GLN A 83 -3.21 6.15 3.12
C GLN A 83 -3.43 7.15 4.25
N GLN A 84 -2.34 7.54 4.91
CA GLN A 84 -2.30 8.63 5.86
C GLN A 84 -1.23 9.64 5.44
N THR A 85 -1.59 10.91 5.40
CA THR A 85 -0.62 12.00 5.18
C THR A 85 -0.10 12.47 6.52
N LEU A 86 1.21 12.30 6.72
CA LEU A 86 1.92 12.71 7.92
C LEU A 86 2.60 14.07 7.73
N GLY A 87 3.16 14.61 8.82
CA GLY A 87 3.76 15.95 8.82
C GLY A 87 4.91 16.10 7.84
N ASN A 88 5.76 15.07 7.70
CA ASN A 88 6.90 15.06 6.78
C ASN A 88 7.31 13.62 6.43
N ALA A 89 8.26 13.48 5.50
CA ALA A 89 8.71 12.19 5.01
C ALA A 89 9.51 11.36 6.03
N GLN A 90 10.20 12.01 6.97
CA GLN A 90 10.92 11.32 8.03
C GLN A 90 9.94 10.69 9.03
N THR A 91 8.91 11.45 9.46
CA THR A 91 7.83 10.91 10.28
C THR A 91 7.15 9.72 9.59
N ALA A 92 6.80 9.83 8.30
CA ALA A 92 6.21 8.71 7.58
C ALA A 92 7.11 7.47 7.50
N LYS A 93 8.43 7.68 7.42
CA LYS A 93 9.41 6.60 7.43
C LYS A 93 9.57 5.94 8.79
N ASP A 94 9.43 6.70 9.87
CA ASP A 94 9.57 6.20 11.24
C ASP A 94 8.31 5.48 11.73
N GLU A 95 7.15 5.84 11.19
CA GLU A 95 5.90 5.11 11.41
C GLU A 95 5.85 3.76 10.69
N VAL A 96 6.75 3.45 9.74
CA VAL A 96 6.83 2.10 9.16
C VAL A 96 7.39 1.14 10.20
N ASP A 97 6.71 0.02 10.43
CA ASP A 97 7.11 -1.08 11.34
C ASP A 97 8.36 -1.85 10.86
N TYR A 98 9.42 -1.12 10.55
CA TYR A 98 10.62 -1.64 9.94
C TYR A 98 11.52 -2.27 10.97
N VAL A 99 11.71 -3.57 10.83
CA VAL A 99 12.68 -4.32 11.63
C VAL A 99 14.03 -4.32 10.93
N GLY A 100 15.03 -3.73 11.58
CA GLY A 100 16.38 -3.59 11.04
C GLY A 100 17.23 -4.87 11.11
N LYS A 101 18.44 -4.80 10.55
CA LYS A 101 19.38 -5.94 10.46
C LYS A 101 19.98 -6.40 11.79
N GLN A 102 19.70 -5.70 12.89
CA GLN A 102 20.26 -5.99 14.22
C GLN A 102 19.41 -7.00 15.01
N THR A 103 18.55 -7.76 14.33
CA THR A 103 17.77 -8.83 14.94
C THR A 103 18.66 -10.03 15.27
N THR A 104 18.53 -10.54 16.49
CA THR A 104 19.23 -11.73 16.98
C THR A 104 18.33 -12.95 16.79
N GLY A 105 18.88 -14.14 16.57
CA GLY A 105 18.06 -15.34 16.40
C GLY A 105 18.82 -16.47 15.74
N ALA A 106 18.18 -17.63 15.62
CA ALA A 106 18.75 -18.78 14.92
C ALA A 106 18.86 -18.46 13.42
N PRO A 107 20.03 -18.62 12.78
CA PRO A 107 20.19 -18.28 11.37
C PRO A 107 19.43 -19.26 10.47
N VAL A 108 18.67 -18.73 9.53
CA VAL A 108 17.91 -19.49 8.52
C VAL A 108 18.29 -19.02 7.12
N LYS A 109 18.41 -19.95 6.16
CA LYS A 109 18.74 -19.61 4.76
C LYS A 109 17.49 -19.75 3.88
N LEU A 110 16.94 -18.61 3.43
CA LEU A 110 15.80 -18.63 2.53
C LEU A 110 16.22 -18.90 1.08
N THR A 111 17.39 -18.39 0.68
CA THR A 111 18.06 -18.72 -0.59
C THR A 111 19.58 -18.67 -0.40
N LYS A 112 20.36 -18.90 -1.46
CA LYS A 112 21.83 -18.71 -1.42
C LYS A 112 22.23 -17.28 -1.02
N GLN A 113 21.41 -16.26 -1.32
CA GLN A 113 21.71 -14.84 -1.10
C GLN A 113 20.86 -14.20 0.01
N THR A 114 19.78 -14.84 0.44
CA THR A 114 18.85 -14.29 1.44
C THR A 114 19.02 -15.04 2.76
N LYS A 115 19.63 -14.35 3.73
CA LYS A 115 19.76 -14.81 5.12
C LYS A 115 18.60 -14.24 5.94
N ALA A 116 18.09 -15.05 6.84
CA ALA A 116 17.03 -14.72 7.79
C ALA A 116 17.47 -15.13 9.20
N VAL A 117 16.75 -14.65 10.20
CA VAL A 117 16.87 -15.08 11.59
C VAL A 117 15.51 -15.56 12.08
N ALA A 118 15.49 -16.66 12.82
CA ALA A 118 14.30 -17.24 13.45
C ALA A 118 14.33 -16.97 14.96
N GLN A 119 13.20 -16.57 15.51
CA GLN A 119 12.98 -16.39 16.95
C GLN A 119 11.67 -17.04 17.36
N GLY A 120 11.70 -17.92 18.35
CA GLY A 120 10.48 -18.44 18.99
C GLY A 120 10.07 -17.56 20.17
N VAL A 121 8.86 -17.00 20.14
CA VAL A 121 8.31 -16.15 21.20
C VAL A 121 6.83 -16.47 21.41
N MET A 122 6.41 -16.71 22.65
CA MET A 122 5.00 -16.81 23.06
C MET A 122 4.12 -17.71 22.18
N GLY A 123 4.60 -18.88 21.78
CA GLY A 123 3.80 -19.82 20.98
C GLY A 123 3.86 -19.58 19.47
N HIS A 124 4.61 -18.58 18.99
CA HIS A 124 4.89 -18.36 17.56
C HIS A 124 6.38 -18.42 17.26
N THR A 125 6.71 -18.71 16.00
CA THR A 125 8.05 -18.54 15.43
C THR A 125 8.02 -17.43 14.40
N TYR A 126 8.92 -16.47 14.57
CA TYR A 126 9.12 -15.32 13.70
C TYR A 126 10.37 -15.55 12.87
N VAL A 127 10.22 -15.60 11.55
CA VAL A 127 11.35 -15.62 10.62
C VAL A 127 11.47 -14.24 9.97
N HIS A 128 12.56 -13.55 10.28
CA HIS A 128 12.79 -12.18 9.87
C HIS A 128 13.94 -12.07 8.86
N TRP A 129 13.76 -11.26 7.82
CA TRP A 129 14.83 -10.88 6.90
C TRP A 129 14.61 -9.50 6.29
N ASN A 130 15.67 -8.91 5.74
CA ASN A 130 15.58 -7.69 4.94
C ASN A 130 15.86 -7.98 3.47
N THR A 131 15.11 -7.34 2.58
CA THR A 131 15.32 -7.37 1.13
C THR A 131 15.26 -5.95 0.56
N GLY A 132 16.41 -5.43 0.12
CA GLY A 132 16.53 -4.04 -0.30
C GLY A 132 16.10 -3.06 0.80
N LYS A 133 15.03 -2.30 0.53
CA LYS A 133 14.46 -1.30 1.45
C LYS A 133 13.36 -1.86 2.38
N TRP A 134 13.10 -3.16 2.28
CA TRP A 134 12.00 -3.83 2.96
C TRP A 134 12.48 -4.72 4.09
N SER A 135 11.76 -4.71 5.20
CA SER A 135 11.81 -5.70 6.27
C SER A 135 10.65 -6.67 6.10
N VAL A 136 10.90 -7.96 6.28
CA VAL A 136 9.86 -8.99 6.15
C VAL A 136 9.92 -9.88 7.37
N THR A 137 8.75 -10.12 7.96
CA THR A 137 8.55 -11.01 9.10
C THR A 137 7.46 -12.01 8.73
N ALA A 138 7.83 -13.27 8.63
CA ALA A 138 6.89 -14.38 8.47
C ALA A 138 6.67 -15.02 9.83
N VAL A 139 5.42 -15.10 10.27
CA VAL A 139 5.01 -15.61 11.57
C VAL A 139 4.27 -16.92 11.37
N THR A 140 4.64 -17.92 12.14
CA THR A 140 3.93 -19.20 12.18
C THR A 140 3.67 -19.61 13.63
N ASP A 141 2.66 -20.44 13.87
CA ASP A 141 2.50 -21.02 15.20
C ASP A 141 3.62 -22.02 15.50
N ASN A 142 3.95 -22.21 16.77
CA ASN A 142 4.92 -23.22 17.18
C ASN A 142 4.34 -24.64 17.10
N ALA A 143 3.02 -24.75 17.10
CA ALA A 143 2.28 -26.00 16.96
C ALA A 143 1.91 -26.33 15.48
N ASP A 144 2.34 -25.49 14.53
CA ASP A 144 1.70 -25.38 13.22
C ASP A 144 1.84 -26.62 12.31
N GLN A 145 0.77 -26.87 11.54
CA GLN A 145 0.55 -27.93 10.55
C GLN A 145 0.93 -27.50 9.11
N ALA A 146 1.15 -26.20 8.86
CA ALA A 146 1.45 -25.61 7.55
C ALA A 146 2.89 -25.86 7.03
N GLY A 147 3.71 -26.59 7.79
CA GLY A 147 5.13 -26.84 7.51
C GLY A 147 6.06 -26.10 8.48
N THR A 148 7.37 -26.28 8.32
CA THR A 148 8.36 -25.59 9.18
C THR A 148 8.34 -24.07 8.95
N PRO A 149 8.62 -23.22 9.97
CA PRO A 149 8.69 -21.76 9.81
C PRO A 149 9.59 -21.29 8.64
N GLU A 150 10.67 -22.04 8.38
CA GLU A 150 11.56 -21.83 7.23
C GLU A 150 10.86 -22.01 5.87
N GLN A 151 9.99 -23.02 5.72
CA GLN A 151 9.27 -23.28 4.47
C GLN A 151 8.30 -22.15 4.14
N PHE A 152 7.54 -21.67 5.14
CA PHE A 152 6.64 -20.54 4.97
C PHE A 152 7.41 -19.26 4.60
N ALA A 153 8.48 -18.94 5.33
CA ALA A 153 9.35 -17.80 5.00
C ALA A 153 9.93 -17.89 3.57
N LYS A 154 10.31 -19.09 3.12
CA LYS A 154 10.75 -19.32 1.74
C LYS A 154 9.62 -19.06 0.73
N GLN A 155 8.38 -19.45 1.03
CA GLN A 155 7.22 -19.17 0.18
C GLN A 155 6.96 -17.67 0.05
N VAL A 156 6.93 -16.95 1.16
CA VAL A 156 6.77 -15.48 1.20
C VAL A 156 7.90 -14.82 0.40
N ASN A 157 9.15 -15.21 0.62
CA ASN A 157 10.28 -14.68 -0.13
C ASN A 157 10.19 -14.97 -1.65
N ARG A 158 9.68 -16.13 -2.07
CA ARG A 158 9.42 -16.40 -3.50
C ARG A 158 8.33 -15.49 -4.05
N GLN A 159 7.24 -15.29 -3.31
CA GLN A 159 6.15 -14.40 -3.73
C GLN A 159 6.64 -12.96 -3.92
N LEU A 160 7.41 -12.44 -2.96
CA LEU A 160 8.00 -11.10 -3.04
C LEU A 160 9.01 -10.92 -4.17
N LYS A 161 9.58 -12.01 -4.70
CA LYS A 161 10.47 -11.97 -5.88
C LYS A 161 9.72 -12.04 -7.21
N ARG A 162 8.45 -12.48 -7.23
CA ARG A 162 7.65 -12.61 -8.47
C ARG A 162 7.10 -11.27 -8.96
N ALA A 163 6.90 -10.32 -8.05
CA ALA A 163 6.44 -8.98 -8.38
C ALA A 163 7.05 -7.97 -7.41
N ASN A 164 7.33 -6.79 -7.94
CA ASN A 164 7.98 -5.74 -7.17
C ASN A 164 6.98 -5.12 -6.19
N LEU A 165 7.44 -4.93 -4.95
CA LEU A 165 6.77 -4.05 -4.01
C LEU A 165 6.93 -2.58 -4.46
N PRO A 166 6.08 -1.66 -3.94
CA PRO A 166 6.15 -0.22 -4.15
C PRO A 166 7.58 0.34 -4.27
N SER A 167 7.89 0.91 -5.43
CA SER A 167 9.27 1.25 -5.81
C SER A 167 9.72 2.60 -5.25
N GLN A 168 8.78 3.53 -5.08
CA GLN A 168 9.02 4.84 -4.49
C GLN A 168 9.29 4.76 -2.99
N ALA A 169 8.99 3.61 -2.36
CA ALA A 169 9.25 3.38 -0.96
C ALA A 169 10.73 3.64 -0.61
N LYS A 170 11.00 4.44 0.44
CA LYS A 170 12.35 4.46 1.05
C LYS A 170 12.49 3.43 2.16
N ARG A 171 11.37 2.99 2.73
CA ARG A 171 11.29 1.99 3.79
C ARG A 171 9.92 1.34 3.72
N GLY A 172 9.88 0.03 3.88
CA GLY A 172 8.65 -0.73 3.96
C GLY A 172 8.80 -1.95 4.85
N ALA A 173 7.68 -2.43 5.38
CA ALA A 173 7.58 -3.59 6.24
C ALA A 173 6.47 -4.51 5.75
N VAL A 174 6.73 -5.81 5.81
CA VAL A 174 5.77 -6.87 5.51
C VAL A 174 5.72 -7.79 6.72
N THR A 175 4.54 -7.97 7.30
CA THR A 175 4.29 -8.95 8.36
C THR A 175 3.19 -9.87 7.89
N VAL A 176 3.47 -11.16 7.79
CA VAL A 176 2.51 -12.14 7.30
C VAL A 176 2.47 -13.37 8.19
N TYR A 177 1.30 -13.97 8.33
CA TYR A 177 1.01 -15.10 9.18
C TYR A 177 0.66 -16.33 8.32
N SER A 178 1.04 -17.53 8.77
CA SER A 178 0.67 -18.79 8.11
C SER A 178 -0.76 -19.23 8.43
N GLY A 179 -1.29 -18.83 9.59
CA GLY A 179 -2.65 -19.14 10.04
C GLY A 179 -3.65 -18.00 9.79
N ASP A 180 -4.92 -18.32 9.98
CA ASP A 180 -6.07 -17.43 9.77
C ASP A 180 -6.69 -16.94 11.10
N GLU A 181 -5.87 -16.75 12.14
CA GLU A 181 -6.36 -16.33 13.46
C GLU A 181 -6.99 -14.93 13.39
N ALA A 182 -8.15 -14.74 14.03
CA ALA A 182 -8.93 -13.50 13.94
C ALA A 182 -8.19 -12.24 14.46
N GLU A 183 -7.20 -12.40 15.33
CA GLU A 183 -6.37 -11.31 15.85
C GLU A 183 -5.14 -11.02 14.98
N GLN A 184 -4.78 -11.95 14.08
CA GLN A 184 -3.63 -11.84 13.20
C GLN A 184 -4.04 -11.24 11.86
N ALA A 185 -3.62 -9.99 11.62
CA ALA A 185 -3.78 -9.36 10.32
C ALA A 185 -2.46 -9.39 9.55
N ASN A 186 -2.48 -9.93 8.33
CA ASN A 186 -1.36 -9.75 7.41
C ASN A 186 -1.26 -8.26 7.06
N THR A 187 -0.07 -7.69 7.13
CA THR A 187 0.17 -6.27 6.86
C THR A 187 1.31 -6.02 5.90
N VAL A 188 1.13 -5.03 5.03
CA VAL A 188 2.19 -4.43 4.23
C VAL A 188 2.13 -2.93 4.42
N GLN A 189 3.21 -2.35 4.95
CA GLN A 189 3.32 -0.94 5.25
C GLN A 189 4.50 -0.33 4.51
N TRP A 190 4.32 0.85 3.92
CA TRP A 190 5.43 1.58 3.33
C TRP A 190 5.15 3.06 3.34
N GLN A 191 6.21 3.84 3.21
CA GLN A 191 6.07 5.28 3.00
C GLN A 191 6.43 5.67 1.57
N SER A 192 5.73 6.65 1.00
CA SER A 192 6.18 7.43 -0.16
C SER A 192 6.04 8.91 0.13
N GLY A 193 7.16 9.65 0.15
CA GLY A 193 7.16 11.04 0.59
C GLY A 193 6.62 11.17 2.02
N LYS A 194 5.60 11.99 2.22
CA LYS A 194 4.92 12.17 3.52
C LYS A 194 3.74 11.22 3.74
N HIS A 195 3.50 10.28 2.83
CA HIS A 195 2.38 9.37 2.89
C HIS A 195 2.81 8.04 3.49
N LEU A 196 2.07 7.57 4.49
CA LEU A 196 2.13 6.20 5.00
C LEU A 196 1.00 5.41 4.35
N TYR A 197 1.35 4.30 3.71
CA TYR A 197 0.42 3.36 3.13
C TYR A 197 0.40 2.09 3.96
N THR A 198 -0.79 1.57 4.22
CA THR A 198 -0.97 0.32 4.96
C THR A 198 -2.00 -0.53 4.23
N VAL A 199 -1.60 -1.72 3.83
CA VAL A 199 -2.52 -2.79 3.41
C VAL A 199 -2.63 -3.77 4.57
N SER A 200 -3.86 -4.11 4.96
CA SER A 200 -4.14 -5.13 5.96
C SER A 200 -5.14 -6.12 5.40
N GLY A 201 -4.95 -7.42 5.58
CA GLY A 201 -5.89 -8.43 5.08
C GLY A 201 -5.78 -9.78 5.76
N GLN A 202 -6.76 -10.64 5.48
CA GLN A 202 -6.85 -11.98 6.06
C GLN A 202 -5.81 -12.93 5.47
N SER A 203 -5.58 -12.89 4.16
CA SER A 203 -4.57 -13.73 3.49
C SER A 203 -3.27 -12.97 3.21
N ALA A 204 -2.13 -13.60 3.52
CA ALA A 204 -0.80 -13.10 3.16
C ALA A 204 -0.68 -12.83 1.65
N ALA A 205 -1.22 -13.75 0.84
CA ALA A 205 -1.07 -13.72 -0.61
C ALA A 205 -1.74 -12.49 -1.22
N THR A 206 -3.02 -12.26 -0.88
CA THR A 206 -3.80 -11.14 -1.40
C THR A 206 -3.35 -9.80 -0.81
N THR A 207 -2.94 -9.76 0.46
CA THR A 207 -2.41 -8.56 1.13
C THR A 207 -1.15 -8.06 0.42
N VAL A 208 -0.18 -8.95 0.18
CA VAL A 208 1.04 -8.60 -0.57
C VAL A 208 0.70 -8.21 -2.01
N LYS A 209 -0.24 -8.91 -2.65
CA LYS A 209 -0.61 -8.61 -4.04
C LYS A 209 -1.27 -7.24 -4.19
N LEU A 210 -2.09 -6.82 -3.23
CA LEU A 210 -2.69 -5.48 -3.19
C LEU A 210 -1.61 -4.41 -3.09
N ALA A 211 -0.60 -4.60 -2.24
CA ALA A 211 0.53 -3.68 -2.15
C ALA A 211 1.38 -3.66 -3.43
N GLN A 212 1.63 -4.81 -4.06
CA GLN A 212 2.35 -4.88 -5.34
C GLN A 212 1.60 -4.19 -6.50
N ASN A 213 0.27 -4.14 -6.44
CA ASN A 213 -0.58 -3.54 -7.46
C ASN A 213 -0.88 -2.05 -7.20
N SER A 214 -0.41 -1.46 -6.09
CA SER A 214 -0.65 -0.05 -5.81
C SER A 214 0.15 0.87 -6.72
N GLN A 215 -0.32 2.11 -6.87
CA GLN A 215 0.41 3.17 -7.55
C GLN A 215 1.04 4.07 -6.48
N ASP A 216 2.34 4.35 -6.57
CA ASP A 216 3.07 5.19 -5.62
C ASP A 216 3.98 6.20 -6.28
#